data_AF-Q0UUD9-F1
#
_entry.id   AF-Q0UUD9-F1
#
_cell.length_a   1.000
_cell.length_b   1.000
_cell.length_c   1.000
_cell.angle_alpha   90.00
_cell.angle_beta   90.00
_cell.angle_gamma   90.00
#
_symmetry.space_group_name_H-M   'P 1'
#
loop_
_entity.id
_entity.type
_entity.pdbx_description
1 polymer ?
#
loop_
_entity_poly.entity_id
_entity_poly.type
_entity_poly.pdbx_seq_one_letter_code
_entity_poly.pdbx_strand_id
1 'polypeptide(L)'
;MEHATGVSLHERWPTMDLNERIGCIKSIYMNMKEVAELKFSAYGSIYPKKAAGAISKLSLDEDHCIGPHCGPRYWDCGVGSERCYRDVSPNQGPWLNLGAFCDGLVDTGRSRIPSAQPSKPAMLQREHQDAP
;
A
#
# COMPACT_ATOMS: atom_id res chain seq x y z
N MET A 1 -22.50 -4.08 7.09
CA MET A 1 -22.69 -2.98 6.11
C MET A 1 -24.14 -2.99 5.71
N GLU A 2 -24.78 -1.83 5.68
CA GLU A 2 -26.15 -1.69 5.20
C GLU A 2 -26.21 -1.85 3.69
N HIS A 3 -27.32 -2.39 3.19
CA HIS A 3 -27.52 -2.55 1.75
C HIS A 3 -27.69 -1.18 1.10
N ALA A 4 -26.77 -0.81 0.20
CA ALA A 4 -26.90 0.41 -0.59
C ALA A 4 -28.08 0.25 -1.56
N THR A 5 -29.11 1.06 -1.40
CA THR A 5 -30.25 1.09 -2.32
C THR A 5 -29.82 1.67 -3.67
N GLY A 6 -30.27 1.08 -4.77
CA GLY A 6 -29.99 1.59 -6.12
C GLY A 6 -30.01 0.49 -7.17
N VAL A 7 -29.69 0.87 -8.41
CA VAL A 7 -29.48 -0.05 -9.54
C VAL A 7 -28.06 0.09 -10.05
N SER A 8 -27.50 -0.99 -10.59
CA SER A 8 -26.16 -0.95 -11.15
C SER A 8 -26.11 -0.03 -12.36
N LEU A 9 -25.08 0.82 -12.43
CA LEU A 9 -24.85 1.63 -13.64
C LEU A 9 -24.64 0.75 -14.87
N HIS A 10 -24.04 -0.43 -14.72
CA HIS A 10 -23.89 -1.37 -15.83
C HIS A 10 -25.26 -1.77 -16.44
N GLU A 11 -26.29 -1.92 -15.62
CA GLU A 11 -27.65 -2.27 -16.05
C GLU A 11 -28.39 -1.06 -16.63
N ARG A 12 -28.30 0.10 -15.97
CA ARG A 12 -29.09 1.29 -16.36
C ARG A 12 -28.46 2.10 -17.50
N TRP A 13 -27.14 2.19 -17.57
CA TRP A 13 -26.41 3.03 -18.53
C TRP A 13 -26.79 2.83 -20.01
N PRO A 14 -27.00 1.61 -20.52
CA PRO A 14 -27.39 1.39 -21.92
C PRO A 14 -28.72 2.05 -22.29
N THR A 15 -29.63 2.19 -21.32
CA THR A 15 -30.98 2.75 -21.49
C THR A 15 -31.09 4.22 -21.11
N MET A 16 -30.01 4.83 -20.62
CA MET A 16 -30.02 6.25 -20.26
C MET A 16 -29.93 7.14 -21.49
N ASP A 17 -30.69 8.24 -21.49
CA ASP A 17 -30.53 9.30 -22.48
C ASP A 17 -29.25 10.12 -22.24
N LEU A 18 -28.93 11.01 -23.17
CA LEU A 18 -27.71 11.82 -23.10
C LEU A 18 -27.68 12.74 -21.86
N ASN A 19 -28.80 13.35 -21.50
CA ASN A 19 -28.88 14.25 -20.34
C ASN A 19 -28.73 13.47 -19.04
N GLU A 20 -29.36 12.28 -18.94
CA GLU A 20 -29.20 11.37 -17.80
C GLU A 20 -27.74 10.95 -17.63
N ARG A 21 -27.04 10.60 -18.72
CA ARG A 21 -25.61 10.25 -18.68
C ARG A 21 -24.74 11.42 -18.23
N ILE A 22 -24.96 12.62 -18.77
CA ILE A 22 -24.21 13.82 -18.36
C ILE A 22 -24.43 14.11 -16.87
N GLY A 23 -25.68 14.02 -16.40
CA GLY A 23 -26.02 14.19 -14.99
C GLY A 23 -25.34 13.15 -14.10
N CYS A 24 -25.31 11.89 -14.53
CA CYS A 24 -24.63 10.81 -13.82
C CYS A 24 -23.11 11.05 -13.73
N ILE A 25 -22.45 11.36 -14.85
CA ILE A 25 -21.00 11.66 -14.88
C ILE A 25 -20.68 12.83 -13.95
N LYS A 26 -21.48 13.91 -14.02
CA LYS A 26 -21.31 15.07 -13.15
C LYS A 26 -21.42 14.71 -11.67
N SER A 27 -22.38 13.86 -11.31
CA SER A 27 -22.59 13.43 -9.93
C SER A 27 -21.43 12.56 -9.42
N ILE A 28 -20.95 11.62 -10.23
CA ILE A 28 -19.76 10.81 -9.91
C ILE A 28 -18.55 11.72 -9.70
N TYR A 29 -18.34 12.68 -10.61
CA TYR A 29 -17.23 13.62 -10.51
C TYR A 29 -17.28 14.46 -9.22
N MET A 30 -18.46 14.99 -8.86
CA MET A 30 -18.60 15.78 -7.63
C MET A 30 -18.31 14.93 -6.39
N ASN A 31 -18.82 13.70 -6.33
CA ASN A 31 -18.52 12.79 -5.21
C ASN A 31 -17.02 12.44 -5.15
N MET A 32 -16.39 12.17 -6.28
CA MET A 32 -14.95 11.89 -6.33
C MET A 32 -14.11 13.09 -5.92
N LYS A 33 -14.54 14.31 -6.28
CA LYS A 33 -13.88 15.55 -5.85
C LYS A 33 -13.90 15.68 -4.33
N GLU A 34 -15.04 15.46 -3.69
CA GLU A 34 -15.16 15.50 -2.23
C GLU A 34 -14.25 14.46 -1.56
N VAL A 35 -14.21 13.24 -2.09
CA VAL A 35 -13.31 12.17 -1.61
C VAL A 35 -11.85 12.54 -1.79
N ALA A 36 -11.47 13.16 -2.91
CA ALA A 36 -10.10 13.58 -3.19
C ALA A 36 -9.64 14.75 -2.32
N GLU A 37 -10.57 15.56 -1.82
CA GLU A 37 -10.29 16.69 -0.91
C GLU A 37 -10.15 16.26 0.56
N LEU A 38 -10.44 14.99 0.89
CA LEU A 38 -10.25 14.45 2.23
C LEU A 38 -8.78 14.54 2.65
N LYS A 39 -8.54 15.20 3.78
CA LYS A 39 -7.20 15.29 4.38
C LYS A 39 -7.05 14.21 5.45
N PHE A 40 -6.21 13.24 5.17
CA PHE A 40 -5.80 12.24 6.15
C PHE A 40 -4.57 12.72 6.92
N SER A 41 -4.55 12.48 8.23
CA SER A 41 -3.40 12.79 9.10
C SER A 41 -2.20 11.88 8.83
N ALA A 42 -2.45 10.65 8.39
CA ALA A 42 -1.47 9.77 7.80
C ALA A 42 -2.13 8.74 6.88
N TYR A 43 -1.30 8.12 6.04
CA TYR A 43 -1.64 7.07 5.10
C TYR A 43 -1.00 5.77 5.59
N GLY A 44 -1.78 4.71 5.68
CA GLY A 44 -1.36 3.44 6.26
C GLY A 44 -2.58 2.57 6.57
N SER A 45 -2.39 1.51 7.36
CA SER A 45 -3.49 0.67 7.82
C SER A 45 -3.84 0.96 9.27
N ILE A 46 -5.12 0.80 9.62
CA ILE A 46 -5.60 1.00 10.99
C ILE A 46 -5.38 -0.29 11.78
N TYR A 47 -4.77 -0.14 12.96
CA TYR A 47 -4.51 -1.23 13.89
C TYR A 47 -5.05 -0.88 15.28
N PRO A 48 -5.51 -1.86 16.06
CA PRO A 48 -5.66 -1.69 17.50
C PRO A 48 -4.30 -1.36 18.14
N LYS A 49 -4.23 -0.39 19.05
CA LYS A 49 -2.98 0.01 19.72
C LYS A 49 -2.29 -1.13 20.45
N LYS A 50 -3.07 -2.10 20.94
CA LYS A 50 -2.59 -3.32 21.62
C LYS A 50 -1.91 -4.32 20.67
N ALA A 51 -2.27 -4.29 19.38
CA ALA A 51 -1.77 -5.21 18.36
C ALA A 51 -0.61 -4.60 17.54
N ALA A 52 -0.53 -3.27 17.46
CA ALA A 52 0.57 -2.57 16.81
C ALA A 52 1.82 -2.61 17.72
N GLY A 53 2.74 -3.54 17.44
CA GLY A 53 4.03 -3.68 18.13
C GLY A 53 4.95 -2.45 18.03
N ALA A 54 6.27 -2.64 18.05
CA ALA A 54 7.27 -1.56 18.06
C ALA A 54 7.43 -0.82 16.71
N ILE A 55 6.48 -0.96 15.79
CA ILE A 55 6.56 -0.36 14.46
C ILE A 55 6.10 1.09 14.51
N SER A 56 6.66 1.94 13.64
CA SER A 56 6.22 3.33 13.46
C SER A 56 4.70 3.42 13.37
N LYS A 57 4.09 4.20 14.27
CA LYS A 57 2.64 4.34 14.38
C LYS A 57 2.25 5.77 14.74
N LEU A 58 1.14 6.22 14.16
CA LEU A 58 0.50 7.49 14.48
C LEU A 58 -0.82 7.21 15.21
N SER A 59 -1.06 7.87 16.35
CA SER A 59 -2.33 7.70 17.07
C SER A 59 -3.49 8.21 16.21
N LEU A 60 -4.54 7.41 16.09
CA LEU A 60 -5.79 7.82 15.42
C LEU A 60 -6.83 8.27 16.44
N ASP A 61 -7.07 7.44 17.46
CA ASP A 61 -8.00 7.69 18.56
C ASP A 61 -7.48 7.02 19.85
N GLU A 62 -8.35 6.74 20.84
CA GLU A 62 -7.97 6.09 22.10
C GLU A 62 -7.53 4.64 21.93
N ASP A 63 -8.14 3.89 21.01
CA ASP A 63 -7.97 2.44 20.85
C ASP A 63 -7.19 2.05 19.60
N HIS A 64 -7.06 2.96 18.63
CA HIS A 64 -6.50 2.70 17.30
C HIS A 64 -5.31 3.60 16.97
N CYS A 65 -4.46 3.08 16.09
CA CYS A 65 -3.36 3.81 15.47
C CYS A 65 -3.25 3.47 13.99
N ILE A 66 -2.74 4.42 13.21
CA ILE A 66 -2.32 4.20 11.82
C ILE A 66 -0.88 3.69 11.87
N GLY A 67 -0.68 2.48 11.37
CA GLY A 67 0.63 1.85 11.23
C GLY A 67 1.00 1.63 9.76
N PRO A 68 2.01 0.81 9.49
CA PRO A 68 2.40 0.47 8.13
C PRO A 68 1.26 -0.17 7.34
N HIS A 69 1.33 -0.13 6.01
CA HIS A 69 0.28 -0.69 5.17
C HIS A 69 0.24 -2.23 5.26
N CYS A 70 -0.91 -2.83 5.61
CA CYS A 70 -1.05 -4.28 5.86
C CYS A 70 -1.02 -5.16 4.60
N GLY A 71 -1.18 -4.56 3.41
CA GLY A 71 -1.18 -5.29 2.15
C GLY A 71 0.13 -6.05 1.90
N PRO A 72 0.09 -7.29 1.38
CA PRO A 72 1.28 -8.14 1.18
C PRO A 72 2.28 -7.56 0.19
N ARG A 73 1.91 -6.48 -0.51
CA ARG A 73 2.81 -5.71 -1.36
C ARG A 73 3.94 -5.05 -0.55
N TYR A 74 3.67 -4.67 0.69
CA TYR A 74 4.60 -3.91 1.51
C TYR A 74 5.43 -4.79 2.46
N TRP A 75 5.09 -6.08 2.56
CA TRP A 75 5.74 -7.03 3.46
C TRP A 75 6.51 -8.10 2.70
N ASP A 76 7.62 -8.54 3.28
CA ASP A 76 8.46 -9.65 2.81
C ASP A 76 7.84 -11.01 3.19
N CYS A 77 6.54 -11.18 2.95
CA CYS A 77 5.81 -12.40 3.31
C CYS A 77 5.78 -13.44 2.17
N GLY A 78 6.64 -13.30 1.16
CA GLY A 78 6.74 -14.23 0.04
C GLY A 78 7.68 -15.40 0.37
N VAL A 79 7.29 -16.63 0.04
CA VAL A 79 8.18 -17.79 0.12
C VAL A 79 9.35 -17.58 -0.86
N GLY A 80 10.58 -17.53 -0.35
CA GLY A 80 11.78 -17.29 -1.15
C GLY A 80 12.16 -15.82 -1.33
N SER A 81 11.57 -14.87 -0.58
CA SER A 81 12.05 -13.49 -0.58
C SER A 81 13.35 -13.38 0.24
N GLU A 82 14.46 -13.83 -0.34
CA GLU A 82 15.74 -13.15 -0.11
C GLU A 82 15.45 -11.68 -0.38
N ARG A 83 15.66 -10.84 0.63
CA ARG A 83 15.33 -9.41 0.60
C ARG A 83 15.59 -8.84 -0.77
N CYS A 84 14.64 -8.05 -1.25
CA CYS A 84 14.87 -6.84 -2.02
C CYS A 84 16.25 -6.82 -2.66
N TYR A 85 16.33 -6.95 -3.99
CA TYR A 85 17.57 -6.86 -4.75
C TYR A 85 18.41 -5.58 -4.46
N ARG A 86 17.89 -4.66 -3.64
CA ARG A 86 18.54 -3.50 -3.05
C ARG A 86 18.38 -3.49 -1.51
N ASP A 87 19.49 -3.17 -0.82
CA ASP A 87 19.56 -2.83 0.61
C ASP A 87 18.88 -1.48 0.90
N VAL A 88 17.57 -1.43 0.70
CA VAL A 88 16.75 -0.24 0.97
C VAL A 88 15.80 -0.59 2.09
N SER A 89 15.77 0.27 3.12
CA SER A 89 14.85 0.14 4.24
C SER A 89 13.41 0.01 3.74
N PRO A 90 12.59 -0.85 4.36
CA PRO A 90 11.26 -1.11 3.87
C PRO A 90 10.37 0.14 4.02
N ASN A 91 10.00 0.75 2.90
CA ASN A 91 9.12 1.92 2.84
C ASN A 91 7.66 1.47 3.05
N GLN A 92 7.30 1.18 4.29
CA GLN A 92 6.01 0.57 4.66
C GLN A 92 5.01 1.57 5.25
N GLY A 93 5.42 2.82 5.47
CA GLY A 93 4.63 3.83 6.16
C GLY A 93 4.64 3.66 7.69
N PRO A 94 3.75 4.37 8.42
CA PRO A 94 2.73 5.28 7.90
C PRO A 94 3.34 6.55 7.27
N TRP A 95 2.72 7.06 6.20
CA TRP A 95 3.18 8.27 5.49
C TRP A 95 2.36 9.48 5.90
N LEU A 96 3.00 10.63 6.13
CA LEU A 96 2.32 11.84 6.64
C LEU A 96 1.60 12.67 5.56
N ASN A 97 1.84 12.37 4.29
CA ASN A 97 1.21 13.08 3.18
C ASN A 97 1.06 12.15 1.95
N LEU A 98 0.21 12.59 1.02
CA LEU A 98 -0.11 11.83 -0.19
C LEU A 98 1.13 11.59 -1.06
N GLY A 99 2.04 12.57 -1.16
CA GLY A 99 3.29 12.43 -1.92
C GLY A 99 4.16 11.29 -1.39
N ALA A 100 4.41 11.28 -0.08
CA ALA A 100 5.18 10.21 0.57
C ALA A 100 4.51 8.83 0.43
N PHE A 101 3.18 8.77 0.46
CA PHE A 101 2.44 7.53 0.17
C PHE A 101 2.65 7.05 -1.27
N CYS A 102 2.56 7.95 -2.25
CA CYS A 102 2.82 7.66 -3.65
C CYS A 102 4.27 7.21 -3.88
N ASP A 103 5.24 7.87 -3.24
CA ASP A 103 6.64 7.45 -3.27
C ASP A 103 6.81 6.05 -2.68
N GLY A 104 6.14 5.76 -1.55
CA GLY A 104 6.11 4.43 -0.94
C GLY A 104 5.56 3.35 -1.87
N LEU A 105 4.51 3.65 -2.65
CA LEU A 105 3.99 2.74 -3.68
C LEU A 105 5.03 2.45 -4.77
N VAL A 106 5.72 3.50 -5.25
CA VAL A 106 6.74 3.39 -6.30
C VAL A 106 7.96 2.62 -5.80
N ASP A 107 8.48 2.96 -4.62
CA ASP A 107 9.64 2.31 -4.00
C ASP A 107 9.37 0.82 -3.77
N THR A 108 8.19 0.50 -3.23
CA THR A 108 7.77 -0.88 -3.02
C THR A 108 7.68 -1.64 -4.34
N GLY A 109 7.14 -1.02 -5.39
CA GLY A 109 7.13 -1.60 -6.74
C GLY A 109 8.54 -1.84 -7.29
N ARG A 110 9.45 -0.88 -7.12
CA ARG A 110 10.85 -0.96 -7.59
C ARG A 110 11.68 -2.00 -6.85
N SER A 111 11.45 -2.19 -5.56
CA SER A 111 12.16 -3.18 -4.73
C SER A 111 11.95 -4.63 -5.20
N ARG A 112 10.83 -4.88 -5.89
CA ARG A 112 10.40 -6.19 -6.38
C ARG A 112 10.92 -6.52 -7.78
N ILE A 113 11.55 -5.56 -8.47
CA ILE A 113 12.15 -5.80 -9.78
C ILE A 113 13.48 -6.54 -9.56
N PRO A 114 13.68 -7.73 -10.14
CA PRO A 114 14.96 -8.42 -10.10
C PRO A 114 16.11 -7.55 -10.57
N SER A 115 17.24 -7.56 -9.84
CA SER A 115 18.45 -6.95 -10.39
C SER A 115 18.85 -7.73 -11.64
N ALA A 116 19.24 -7.01 -12.69
CA ALA A 116 19.75 -7.62 -13.92
C ALA A 116 21.11 -8.33 -13.74
N GLN A 117 21.66 -8.30 -12.52
CA GLN A 117 22.91 -8.96 -12.18
C GLN A 117 22.58 -10.26 -11.44
N PRO A 118 22.99 -11.44 -11.94
CA PRO A 118 22.87 -12.66 -11.18
C PRO A 118 23.63 -12.49 -9.87
N SER A 119 22.91 -12.56 -8.75
CA SER A 119 23.50 -12.60 -7.42
C SER A 119 24.48 -13.76 -7.39
N LYS A 120 25.77 -13.47 -7.17
CA LYS A 120 26.77 -14.52 -6.95
C LYS A 120 26.27 -15.38 -5.78
N PRO A 121 26.16 -16.70 -5.92
CA PRO A 121 25.81 -17.54 -4.79
C PRO A 121 26.85 -17.32 -3.69
N ALA A 122 26.39 -17.13 -2.47
CA ALA A 122 27.22 -17.09 -1.27
C ALA A 122 27.81 -18.49 -1.04
N MET A 123 28.84 -18.84 -1.82
CA MET A 123 29.62 -20.04 -1.60
C MET A 123 30.56 -19.78 -0.42
N LEU A 124 30.16 -20.34 0.73
CA LEU A 124 31.03 -20.93 1.76
C LEU A 124 32.51 -20.51 1.66
N GLN A 125 32.89 -19.40 2.28
CA GLN A 125 34.23 -19.29 2.84
C GLN A 125 34.23 -19.96 4.21
N ARG A 126 34.24 -21.30 4.19
CA ARG A 126 34.72 -22.08 5.32
C ARG A 126 36.01 -22.75 4.85
N GLU A 127 37.01 -22.69 5.73
CA GLU A 127 38.30 -23.39 5.67
C GLU A 127 39.41 -22.68 4.87
N HIS A 128 40.29 -21.97 5.59
CA HIS A 128 41.70 -22.35 5.78
C HIS A 128 42.34 -21.39 6.81
N GLN A 129 42.10 -21.68 8.08
CA GLN A 129 42.94 -21.24 9.18
C GLN A 129 42.94 -22.39 10.18
N ASP A 130 43.83 -23.37 9.91
CA ASP A 130 44.49 -24.19 10.92
C ASP A 130 45.37 -25.21 10.20
N ALA A 131 46.69 -24.97 10.22
CA ALA A 131 47.70 -26.02 10.31
C ALA A 131 49.00 -25.39 10.88
N PRO A 132 49.68 -26.08 11.81
CA PRO A 132 50.74 -25.54 12.66
C PRO A 132 52.08 -25.29 11.96
#